data_AF-A0A2V8IQB3-F1
#
_entry.id   AF-A0A2V8IQB3-F1
#
_cell.length_a   1.000
_cell.length_b   1.000
_cell.length_c   1.000
_cell.angle_alpha   90.00
_cell.angle_beta   90.00
_cell.angle_gamma   90.00
#
_symmetry.space_group_name_H-M   'P 1'
#
loop_
_entity.id
_entity.type
_entity.pdbx_description
1 polymer ?
#
loop_
_entity_poly.entity_id
_entity_poly.type
_entity_poly.pdbx_seq_one_letter_code
_entity_poly.pdbx_strand_id
1 'polypeptide(L)' 'MAKAKPSQQKRARERARQERQKEKEQRRQESKARKAASGPRQAGDEDPDIAGIVPGPQKPLWEEDEETKENEVE' A
#
# COMPACT_ATOMS: atom_id res chain seq x y z
N MET A 1 26.90 -41.02 14.36
CA MET A 1 25.51 -41.32 13.95
C MET A 1 25.13 -40.43 12.79
N ALA A 2 24.88 -40.98 11.59
CA ALA A 2 24.52 -40.20 10.41
C ALA A 2 23.07 -39.72 10.50
N LYS A 3 22.84 -38.40 10.36
CA LYS A 3 21.49 -37.80 10.34
C LYS A 3 20.71 -38.30 9.13
N ALA A 4 19.49 -38.80 9.35
CA ALA A 4 18.61 -39.27 8.30
C ALA A 4 18.35 -38.16 7.26
N LYS A 5 18.44 -38.52 5.97
CA LYS A 5 18.24 -37.58 4.86
C LYS A 5 16.80 -37.04 4.89
N PRO A 6 16.59 -35.71 4.79
CA PRO A 6 15.24 -35.15 4.78
C PRO A 6 14.46 -35.67 3.56
N SER A 7 13.17 -35.97 3.77
CA SER A 7 12.26 -36.41 2.72
C SER A 7 12.21 -35.41 1.57
N GLN A 8 11.92 -35.88 0.36
CA GLN A 8 11.85 -35.03 -0.83
C GLN A 8 10.86 -33.87 -0.64
N GLN A 9 9.74 -34.13 0.05
CA GLN A 9 8.75 -33.12 0.39
C GLN A 9 9.30 -32.00 1.28
N LYS A 10 10.19 -32.32 2.23
CA LYS A 10 10.86 -31.32 3.08
C LYS A 10 11.77 -30.41 2.27
N ARG A 11 12.53 -30.97 1.31
CA ARG A 11 13.39 -30.19 0.40
C ARG A 11 12.57 -29.28 -0.50
N ALA A 12 11.46 -29.77 -1.05
CA ALA A 12 10.56 -28.96 -1.88
C ALA A 12 9.98 -27.77 -1.10
N ARG A 13 9.53 -28.01 0.14
CA ARG A 13 9.01 -26.95 1.02
C ARG A 13 10.06 -25.91 1.39
N GLU A 14 11.31 -26.35 1.59
CA GLU A 14 12.42 -25.45 1.88
C GLU A 14 12.78 -24.57 0.66
N ARG A 15 12.87 -25.16 -0.53
CA ARG A 15 13.09 -24.41 -1.78
C ARG A 15 12.01 -23.37 -2.01
N ALA A 16 10.73 -23.74 -1.86
CA ALA A 16 9.61 -22.80 -2.01
C ALA A 16 9.66 -21.64 -1.00
N ARG A 17 10.14 -21.88 0.23
CA ARG A 17 10.33 -20.80 1.21
C ARG A 17 11.46 -19.86 0.81
N GLN A 18 12.58 -20.41 0.34
CA GLN A 18 13.72 -19.61 -0.13
C GLN A 18 13.35 -18.79 -1.36
N GLU A 19 12.63 -19.36 -2.34
CA GLU A 19 12.16 -18.66 -3.53
C GLU A 19 11.24 -17.48 -3.16
N ARG A 20 10.24 -17.70 -2.29
CA ARG A 20 9.37 -16.62 -1.80
C ARG A 20 10.12 -15.52 -1.04
N GLN A 21 11.16 -15.89 -0.31
CA GLN A 21 12.01 -14.90 0.39
C GLN A 21 12.80 -14.06 -0.61
N LYS A 22 13.42 -14.69 -1.62
CA LYS A 22 14.14 -14.01 -2.70
C LYS A 22 13.22 -13.08 -3.48
N GLU A 23 12.04 -13.54 -3.86
CA GLU A 23 11.03 -12.72 -4.57
C GLU A 23 10.61 -11.49 -3.75
N LYS A 24 10.35 -11.68 -2.45
CA LYS A 24 10.04 -10.55 -1.54
C LYS A 24 11.19 -9.58 -1.43
N GLU A 25 12.43 -10.07 -1.40
CA GLU A 25 13.61 -9.23 -1.33
C GLU A 25 13.81 -8.44 -2.63
N GLN A 26 13.67 -9.10 -3.79
CA GLN A 26 13.70 -8.45 -5.10
C GLN A 26 12.64 -7.34 -5.20
N ARG A 27 11.38 -7.64 -4.82
CA ARG A 27 10.30 -6.64 -4.80
C ARG A 27 10.59 -5.46 -3.88
N ARG A 28 11.25 -5.71 -2.73
CA ARG A 28 11.68 -4.63 -1.82
C ARG A 28 12.78 -3.78 -2.44
N GLN A 29 13.76 -4.39 -3.10
CA GLN A 29 14.83 -3.67 -3.79
C GLN A 29 14.27 -2.83 -4.95
N GLU A 30 13.37 -3.38 -5.76
CA GLU A 30 12.66 -2.66 -6.82
C GLU A 30 11.85 -1.47 -6.28
N SER A 31 11.09 -1.67 -5.20
CA SER A 31 10.33 -0.59 -4.57
C SER A 31 11.24 0.51 -4.03
N LYS A 32 12.37 0.14 -3.42
CA LYS A 32 13.39 1.10 -2.96
C LYS A 32 13.99 1.87 -4.15
N ALA A 33 14.35 1.18 -5.22
CA ALA A 33 14.90 1.80 -6.43
C ALA A 33 13.88 2.76 -7.06
N ARG A 34 12.61 2.36 -7.18
CA ARG A 34 11.52 3.22 -7.69
C ARG A 34 11.33 4.47 -6.82
N LYS A 35 11.33 4.33 -5.49
CA LYS A 35 11.24 5.46 -4.56
C LYS A 35 12.44 6.40 -4.67
N ALA A 36 13.65 5.85 -4.79
CA ALA A 36 14.85 6.67 -4.96
C ALA A 36 14.86 7.41 -6.30
N ALA A 37 14.39 6.77 -7.38
CA ALA A 37 14.31 7.37 -8.71
C ALA A 37 13.26 8.48 -8.82
N SER A 38 12.13 8.36 -8.10
CA SER A 38 11.06 9.37 -8.14
C SER A 38 11.43 10.68 -7.42
N GLY A 39 12.48 10.67 -6.59
CA GLY A 39 12.87 11.83 -5.79
C GLY A 39 11.86 12.18 -4.69
N PRO A 40 12.23 13.07 -3.75
CA PRO A 40 11.27 13.68 -2.84
C PRO A 40 10.33 14.61 -3.64
N ARG A 41 9.04 14.64 -3.27
CA ARG A 41 8.11 15.67 -3.77
C ARG A 41 8.61 17.05 -3.36
N GLN A 42 8.34 18.06 -4.18
CA GLN A 42 8.72 19.43 -3.83
C GLN A 42 7.92 19.91 -2.62
N ALA A 43 8.50 20.80 -1.82
CA ALA A 43 7.80 21.39 -0.68
C ALA A 43 6.59 22.20 -1.18
N GLY A 44 5.38 21.84 -0.74
CA GLY A 44 4.12 22.44 -1.19
C GLY A 44 3.44 21.72 -2.37
N ASP A 45 4.04 20.65 -2.89
CA ASP A 45 3.41 19.82 -3.93
C ASP A 45 2.37 18.89 -3.28
N GLU A 46 1.09 19.14 -3.58
CA GLU A 46 -0.04 18.33 -3.08
C GLU A 46 -0.13 17.00 -3.86
N ASP A 47 -0.53 15.92 -3.18
CA ASP A 47 -0.76 14.64 -3.87
C ASP A 47 -1.99 14.77 -4.78
N PRO A 48 -1.94 14.45 -6.08
CA PRO A 48 -3.13 14.44 -6.92
C PRO A 48 -4.27 13.57 -6.35
N ASP A 49 -3.94 12.51 -5.60
CA ASP A 49 -4.94 11.64 -4.97
C ASP A 49 -5.56 12.25 -3.70
N ILE A 50 -4.91 13.25 -3.08
CA ILE A 50 -5.38 13.89 -1.83
C ILE A 50 -5.81 15.34 -2.04
N ALA A 51 -5.49 15.95 -3.18
CA ALA A 51 -5.79 17.32 -3.49
C ALA A 51 -7.31 17.56 -3.39
N GLY A 52 -7.68 18.59 -2.62
CA GLY A 52 -9.09 18.94 -2.37
C GLY A 52 -9.81 18.10 -1.32
N ILE A 53 -9.19 17.08 -0.72
CA ILE A 53 -9.77 16.36 0.42
C ILE A 53 -9.58 17.19 1.68
N VAL A 54 -10.70 17.56 2.32
CA VAL A 54 -10.68 18.25 3.61
C VAL A 54 -10.43 17.23 4.72
N PRO A 55 -9.31 17.33 5.47
CA PRO A 55 -9.08 16.43 6.59
C PRO A 55 -10.07 16.76 7.72
N GLY A 56 -10.79 15.75 8.19
CA GLY A 56 -11.79 15.92 9.25
C GLY A 56 -12.76 14.74 9.31
N PRO A 57 -13.68 14.74 10.28
CA PRO A 57 -14.81 13.82 10.22
C PRO A 57 -15.62 14.10 8.95
N GLN A 58 -15.93 13.05 8.19
CA GLN A 58 -16.89 13.12 7.10
C GLN A 58 -18.23 13.61 7.67
N LYS A 59 -18.88 14.55 6.97
CA LYS A 59 -20.23 14.97 7.34
C LYS A 59 -21.15 13.74 7.38
N PRO A 60 -22.06 13.64 8.37
CA PRO A 60 -23.00 12.55 8.39
C PRO A 60 -23.97 12.65 7.20
N LEU A 61 -24.34 11.50 6.66
CA LEU A 61 -25.09 11.39 5.40
C LEU A 61 -26.42 12.17 5.40
N TRP A 62 -27.03 12.37 6.57
CA TRP A 62 -28.32 13.07 6.71
C TRP A 62 -28.22 14.60 6.75
N GLU A 63 -27.03 15.17 6.90
CA GLU A 63 -26.84 16.64 6.88
C GLU A 63 -26.74 17.19 5.45
N GLU A 64 -26.43 16.35 4.46
CA GLU A 64 -26.29 16.74 3.05
C GLU A 64 -27.64 17.14 2.41
N ASP A 65 -28.75 16.60 2.91
CA ASP A 65 -30.11 16.88 2.44
C ASP A 65 -30.65 18.25 2.91
N GLU A 66 -30.09 18.86 3.96
CA GLU A 66 -30.59 20.14 4.50
C GLU A 66 -29.88 21.34 3.86
N GLU A 67 -28.56 21.26 3.66
CA GLU A 67 -27.78 22.31 2.95
C GLU A 67 -28.20 22.47 1.48
N THR A 68 -28.61 21.38 0.81
CA THR A 68 -29.06 21.43 -0.59
C THR A 68 -30.44 22.07 -0.73
N LYS A 69 -31.34 21.88 0.25
CA LYS A 69 -32.65 22.53 0.28
C LYS A 69 -32.57 24.03 0.58
N GLU A 70 -31.66 24.45 1.46
CA GLU A 70 -31.50 25.86 1.81
C GLU A 70 -30.96 26.69 0.64
N ASN A 71 -30.01 26.14 -0.14
CA ASN A 71 -29.44 26.84 -1.30
C ASN A 71 -30.35 26.86 -2.55
N GLU A 72 -31.39 26.03 -2.61
CA GLU A 72 -32.38 26.04 -3.70
C GLU A 72 -33.56 27.00 -3.42
N VAL A 73 -33.66 27.51 -2.20
CA VAL A 73 -34.76 28.37 -1.72
C VAL A 73 -34.40 29.88 -1.74
N GLU A 74 -33.15 30.24 -2.06
CA GLU A 74 -32.69 31.62 -2.31
C GLU A 74 -32.66 31.96 -3.82
#